data_AF-A0A432SW37-F1
#
_entry.id   AF-A0A432SW37-F1
#
_cell.length_a   1.000
_cell.length_b   1.000
_cell.length_c   1.000
_cell.angle_alpha   90.00
_cell.angle_beta   90.00
_cell.angle_gamma   90.00
#
_symmetry.space_group_name_H-M   'P 1'
#
loop_
_entity.id
_entity.type
_entity.pdbx_description
1 polymer ?
#
loop_
_entity_poly.entity_id
_entity_poly.type
_entity_poly.pdbx_seq_one_letter_code
_entity_poly.pdbx_strand_id
1 'polypeptide(L)'
;MRVCISLCLGLFFHATLLQAQSLDFATVHAMPKSVEKDYYIWRFLSRPQTTAIQARKIILETSHLNKKLRVAYKRKTKANPPFACKTQDITPDYIWKNRSAANKYFKQGLALLRANNPKLAANYFDASRKYYQKRYEKDKALFWLYLSTHNKTYLKYLQKSYSVNIYTLLAEDAIDGTYPKTITEQFRKKHLTGFDPKNPI
;
A
#
# COMPACT_ATOMS: atom_id res chain seq x y z
N MET A 1 53.33 -60.81 -9.95
CA MET A 1 53.30 -59.41 -9.47
C MET A 1 52.30 -58.62 -10.31
N ARG A 2 51.14 -58.26 -9.74
CA ARG A 2 50.18 -57.31 -10.34
C ARG A 2 49.64 -56.41 -9.24
N VAL A 3 49.83 -55.11 -9.47
CA VAL A 3 49.48 -53.99 -8.60
C VAL A 3 48.00 -53.64 -8.83
N CYS A 4 47.22 -53.52 -7.76
CA CYS A 4 45.92 -52.86 -7.77
C CYS A 4 45.83 -51.93 -6.55
N ILE A 5 46.23 -50.67 -6.75
CA ILE A 5 46.06 -49.60 -5.77
C ILE A 5 44.64 -49.08 -5.93
N SER A 6 43.75 -49.41 -4.98
CA SER A 6 42.42 -48.80 -4.89
C SER A 6 42.55 -47.42 -4.25
N LEU A 7 42.36 -46.39 -5.05
CA LEU A 7 42.24 -44.99 -4.65
C LEU A 7 40.90 -44.79 -3.90
N CYS A 8 40.93 -44.78 -2.56
CA CYS A 8 39.85 -44.21 -1.76
C CYS A 8 40.11 -42.71 -1.56
N LEU A 9 39.73 -41.88 -2.53
CA LEU A 9 39.68 -40.43 -2.35
C LEU A 9 38.43 -40.08 -1.53
N GLY A 10 38.61 -39.90 -0.22
CA GLY A 10 37.57 -39.38 0.66
C GLY A 10 37.24 -37.92 0.33
N LEU A 11 36.06 -37.70 -0.25
CA LEU A 11 35.45 -36.37 -0.38
C LEU A 11 35.07 -35.84 1.01
N PHE A 12 35.99 -35.12 1.66
CA PHE A 12 35.66 -34.25 2.79
C PHE A 12 34.88 -33.03 2.28
N PHE A 13 33.58 -33.20 2.06
CA PHE A 13 32.64 -32.08 1.96
C PHE A 13 32.63 -31.37 3.33
N HIS A 14 33.44 -30.32 3.47
CA HIS A 14 33.30 -29.37 4.57
C HIS A 14 31.97 -28.62 4.36
N ALA A 15 30.88 -29.20 4.87
CA ALA A 15 29.64 -28.48 5.07
C ALA A 15 29.90 -27.41 6.14
N THR A 16 30.22 -26.19 5.71
CA THR A 16 30.11 -25.02 6.58
C THR A 16 28.65 -24.91 6.98
N LEU A 17 28.33 -25.42 8.16
CA LEU A 17 27.08 -25.15 8.86
C LEU A 17 26.99 -23.63 8.99
N LEU A 18 26.19 -23.01 8.13
CA LEU A 18 25.63 -21.68 8.38
C LEU A 18 24.91 -21.79 9.73
N GLN A 19 25.57 -21.40 10.81
CA GLN A 19 24.90 -21.14 12.07
C GLN A 19 24.00 -19.94 11.83
N ALA A 20 22.76 -20.22 11.41
CA ALA A 20 21.71 -19.23 11.39
C ALA A 20 21.63 -18.65 12.80
N GLN A 21 21.91 -17.34 12.92
CA GLN A 21 21.91 -16.62 14.18
C GLN A 21 20.64 -16.98 14.94
N SER A 22 20.80 -17.54 16.14
CA SER A 22 19.68 -18.05 16.91
C SER A 22 18.77 -16.88 17.27
N LEU A 23 17.63 -16.78 16.60
CA LEU A 23 16.60 -15.78 16.90
C LEU A 23 16.30 -15.93 18.40
N ASP A 24 16.53 -14.94 19.25
CA ASP A 24 16.14 -15.05 20.67
C ASP A 24 14.96 -14.12 20.96
N PHE A 25 14.27 -14.35 22.08
CA PHE A 25 13.25 -13.44 22.56
C PHE A 25 13.79 -12.00 22.63
N ALA A 26 15.00 -11.81 23.19
CA ALA A 26 15.61 -10.49 23.31
C ALA A 26 15.82 -9.82 21.94
N THR A 27 16.26 -10.59 20.94
CA THR A 27 16.50 -10.09 19.58
C THR A 27 15.20 -9.61 18.93
N VAL A 28 14.12 -10.38 19.04
CA VAL A 28 12.81 -10.00 18.46
C VAL A 28 12.20 -8.83 19.24
N HIS A 29 12.37 -8.81 20.56
CA HIS A 29 11.87 -7.74 21.43
C HIS A 29 12.48 -6.37 21.07
N ALA A 30 13.79 -6.33 20.82
CA ALA A 30 14.52 -5.12 20.48
C ALA A 30 14.16 -4.53 19.09
N MET A 31 13.49 -5.28 18.22
CA MET A 31 13.09 -4.79 16.90
C MET A 31 12.05 -3.66 17.02
N PRO A 32 12.09 -2.63 16.16
CA PRO A 32 11.02 -1.63 16.09
C PRO A 32 9.70 -2.26 15.62
N LYS A 33 8.56 -1.65 15.98
CA LYS A 33 7.25 -2.14 15.51
C LYS A 33 7.14 -1.97 14.00
N SER A 34 7.00 -3.08 13.28
CA SER A 34 6.86 -3.09 11.82
C SER A 34 6.22 -4.40 11.32
N VAL A 35 5.91 -4.46 10.03
CA VAL A 35 5.40 -5.69 9.38
C VAL A 35 6.47 -6.78 9.38
N GLU A 36 7.73 -6.40 9.27
CA GLU A 36 8.89 -7.30 9.33
C GLU A 36 9.03 -7.89 10.73
N LYS A 37 8.88 -7.07 11.78
CA LYS A 37 8.85 -7.58 13.17
C LYS A 37 7.74 -8.62 13.36
N ASP A 38 6.55 -8.40 12.78
CA ASP A 38 5.45 -9.38 12.85
C ASP A 38 5.82 -10.74 12.23
N TYR A 39 6.59 -10.74 11.14
CA TYR A 39 7.14 -11.97 10.56
C TYR A 39 8.09 -12.68 11.53
N TYR A 40 8.99 -11.94 12.18
CA TYR A 40 9.93 -12.53 13.15
C TYR A 40 9.23 -13.01 14.43
N ILE A 41 8.18 -12.32 14.88
CA ILE A 41 7.32 -12.78 15.97
C ILE A 41 6.65 -14.11 15.60
N TRP A 42 6.10 -14.22 14.38
CA TRP A 42 5.51 -15.48 13.90
C TRP A 42 6.54 -16.61 13.83
N ARG A 43 7.75 -16.31 13.32
CA ARG A 43 8.86 -17.26 13.24
C ARG A 43 9.27 -17.72 14.64
N PHE A 44 9.35 -16.82 15.61
CA PHE A 44 9.62 -17.14 17.00
C PHE A 44 8.54 -18.03 17.62
N LEU A 45 7.26 -17.69 17.48
CA LEU A 45 6.13 -18.48 18.00
C LEU A 45 6.03 -19.88 17.36
N SER A 46 6.56 -20.04 16.15
CA SER A 46 6.54 -21.32 15.42
C SER A 46 7.55 -22.35 15.93
N ARG A 47 8.55 -21.93 16.71
CA ARG A 47 9.58 -22.83 17.23
C ARG A 47 9.10 -23.69 18.40
N PRO A 48 9.62 -24.91 18.59
CA PRO A 48 9.23 -25.79 19.69
C PRO A 48 9.60 -25.20 21.06
N GLN A 49 10.80 -24.62 21.19
CA GLN A 49 11.38 -24.08 22.44
C GLN A 49 10.66 -22.85 23.04
N THR A 50 9.72 -22.25 22.30
CA THR A 50 9.02 -21.04 22.75
C THR A 50 8.01 -21.38 23.86
N THR A 51 8.17 -20.71 25.01
CA THR A 51 7.30 -20.90 26.17
C THR A 51 6.01 -20.09 26.05
N ALA A 52 4.96 -20.52 26.75
CA ALA A 52 3.68 -19.80 26.77
C ALA A 52 3.81 -18.37 27.33
N ILE A 53 4.73 -18.16 28.28
CA ILE A 53 4.99 -16.83 28.88
C ILE A 53 5.64 -15.90 27.85
N GLN A 54 6.66 -16.37 27.14
CA GLN A 54 7.29 -15.60 26.05
C GLN A 54 6.28 -15.29 24.94
N ALA A 55 5.42 -16.26 24.59
CA ALA A 55 4.37 -16.06 23.60
C ALA A 55 3.38 -14.97 24.00
N ARG A 56 2.95 -14.95 25.27
CA ARG A 56 2.06 -13.92 25.84
C ARG A 56 2.68 -12.52 25.81
N LYS A 57 3.99 -12.40 26.06
CA LYS A 57 4.68 -11.11 26.02
C LYS A 57 4.85 -10.61 24.59
N ILE A 58 5.42 -11.44 23.71
CA ILE A 58 5.82 -11.01 22.37
C ILE A 58 4.62 -10.67 21.47
N ILE A 59 3.45 -11.29 21.69
CA ILE A 59 2.27 -11.02 20.85
C ILE A 59 1.75 -9.59 21.02
N LEU A 60 2.00 -8.95 22.17
CA LEU A 60 1.60 -7.57 22.43
C LEU A 60 2.39 -6.56 21.59
N GLU A 61 3.54 -6.99 21.06
CA GLU A 61 4.42 -6.15 20.25
C GLU A 61 4.08 -6.21 18.77
N THR A 62 3.14 -7.06 18.34
CA THR A 62 2.76 -7.15 16.94
C THR A 62 2.10 -5.87 16.46
N SER A 63 2.46 -5.40 15.27
CA SER A 63 1.76 -4.30 14.61
C SER A 63 0.37 -4.76 14.13
N HIS A 64 0.29 -5.97 13.57
CA HIS A 64 -0.92 -6.54 12.99
C HIS A 64 -1.08 -8.01 13.35
N LEU A 65 -2.16 -8.31 14.07
CA LEU A 65 -2.50 -9.67 14.48
C LEU A 65 -3.15 -10.46 13.32
N ASN A 66 -2.33 -10.98 12.40
CA ASN A 66 -2.78 -11.78 11.25
C ASN A 66 -3.20 -13.22 11.62
N LYS A 67 -3.85 -13.95 10.70
CA LYS A 67 -4.32 -15.34 10.95
C LYS A 67 -3.17 -16.28 11.35
N LYS A 68 -1.99 -16.17 10.73
CA LYS A 68 -0.84 -17.04 11.02
C LYS A 68 -0.31 -16.83 12.44
N LEU A 69 -0.18 -15.58 12.89
CA LEU A 69 0.19 -15.20 14.25
C LEU A 69 -0.82 -15.71 15.28
N ARG A 70 -2.13 -15.54 15.01
CA ARG A 70 -3.19 -16.06 15.87
C ARG A 70 -3.10 -17.57 16.06
N VAL A 71 -2.87 -18.32 14.98
CA VAL A 71 -2.74 -19.78 15.01
C VAL A 71 -1.46 -20.19 15.76
N ALA A 72 -0.33 -19.56 15.46
CA ALA A 72 0.94 -19.86 16.12
C ALA A 72 0.87 -19.57 17.64
N TYR A 73 0.28 -18.43 18.02
CA TYR A 73 0.03 -18.07 19.41
C TYR A 73 -0.90 -19.06 20.11
N LYS A 74 -2.05 -19.38 19.49
CA LYS A 74 -3.03 -20.32 20.06
C LYS A 74 -2.43 -21.70 20.28
N ARG A 75 -1.57 -22.17 19.38
CA ARG A 75 -0.83 -23.43 19.54
C ARG A 75 0.08 -23.42 20.77
N LYS A 76 0.63 -22.27 21.15
CA LYS A 76 1.54 -22.12 22.30
C LYS A 76 0.84 -21.89 23.63
N THR A 77 -0.27 -21.16 23.63
CA THR A 77 -0.93 -20.72 24.86
C THR A 77 -2.26 -21.42 25.12
N LYS A 78 -2.77 -22.17 24.14
CA LYS A 78 -4.13 -22.75 24.11
C LYS A 78 -5.26 -21.70 24.24
N ALA A 79 -4.93 -20.42 24.17
CA ALA A 79 -5.85 -19.30 24.30
C ALA A 79 -5.83 -18.43 23.05
N ASN A 80 -6.89 -17.64 22.86
CA ASN A 80 -6.88 -16.61 21.83
C ASN A 80 -5.97 -15.45 22.28
N PRO A 81 -5.21 -14.83 21.36
CA PRO A 81 -4.42 -13.66 21.70
C PRO A 81 -5.33 -12.49 22.13
N PRO A 82 -4.87 -11.62 23.04
CA PRO A 82 -5.63 -10.44 23.42
C PRO A 82 -5.90 -9.61 22.15
N PHE A 83 -7.15 -9.16 21.99
CA PHE A 83 -7.52 -8.32 20.86
C PHE A 83 -6.75 -7.01 20.94
N ALA A 84 -5.73 -6.83 20.09
CA ALA A 84 -5.28 -5.50 19.72
C ALA A 84 -6.41 -4.90 18.88
N CYS A 85 -7.28 -4.11 19.52
CA CYS A 85 -8.25 -3.30 18.81
C CYS A 85 -7.46 -2.47 17.80
N LYS A 86 -7.73 -2.65 16.51
CA LYS A 86 -7.20 -1.72 15.50
C LYS A 86 -7.79 -0.37 15.86
N THR A 87 -6.98 0.60 16.25
CA THR A 87 -7.36 1.99 16.07
C THR A 87 -7.61 2.13 14.57
N GLN A 88 -8.87 2.17 14.17
CA GLN A 88 -9.22 2.56 12.80
C GLN A 88 -8.53 3.90 12.57
N ASP A 89 -7.83 4.05 11.44
CA ASP A 89 -7.39 5.37 11.01
C ASP A 89 -8.62 6.27 11.11
N ILE A 90 -8.52 7.33 11.89
CA ILE A 90 -9.63 8.26 12.14
C ILE A 90 -9.77 9.10 10.86
N THR A 91 -10.17 8.48 9.74
CA THR A 91 -10.73 9.24 8.63
C THR A 91 -12.13 9.61 9.08
N PRO A 92 -12.45 10.91 9.21
CA PRO A 92 -13.78 11.32 9.62
C PRO A 92 -14.85 10.65 8.76
N ASP A 93 -15.87 10.08 9.41
CA ASP A 93 -16.95 9.29 8.82
C ASP A 93 -17.62 9.97 7.61
N TYR A 94 -17.63 11.32 7.58
CA TYR A 94 -18.17 12.09 6.46
C TYR A 94 -17.36 11.97 5.16
N ILE A 95 -16.06 11.66 5.20
CA ILE A 95 -15.20 11.60 4.00
C ILE A 95 -15.62 10.45 3.09
N TRP A 96 -15.83 9.25 3.64
CA TRP A 96 -16.23 8.08 2.84
C TRP A 96 -17.70 8.19 2.38
N LYS A 97 -18.58 8.76 3.21
CA LYS A 97 -19.99 9.01 2.86
C LYS A 97 -20.09 9.96 1.66
N ASN A 98 -19.36 11.07 1.70
CA ASN A 98 -19.34 12.04 0.60
C ASN A 98 -18.81 11.42 -0.69
N ARG A 99 -17.71 10.67 -0.61
CA ARG A 99 -17.15 9.99 -1.78
C ARG A 99 -18.11 8.95 -2.38
N SER A 100 -18.79 8.19 -1.52
CA SER A 100 -19.80 7.21 -1.93
C SER A 100 -20.98 7.89 -2.64
N ALA A 101 -21.51 8.96 -2.07
CA ALA A 101 -22.57 9.77 -2.68
C ALA A 101 -22.14 10.37 -4.03
N ALA A 102 -20.93 10.94 -4.11
CA ALA A 102 -20.36 11.46 -5.35
C ALA A 102 -20.29 10.38 -6.44
N ASN A 103 -19.80 9.18 -6.11
CA ASN A 103 -19.71 8.08 -7.05
C ASN A 103 -21.08 7.61 -7.55
N LYS A 104 -22.11 7.61 -6.68
CA LYS A 104 -23.48 7.32 -7.08
C LYS A 104 -23.98 8.31 -8.15
N TYR A 105 -23.84 9.61 -7.91
CA TYR A 105 -24.22 10.64 -8.87
C TYR A 105 -23.42 10.53 -10.17
N PHE A 106 -22.11 10.31 -10.07
CA PHE A 106 -21.25 10.17 -11.25
C PHE A 106 -21.68 8.98 -12.13
N LYS A 107 -22.03 7.83 -11.52
CA LYS A 107 -22.55 6.65 -12.22
C LYS A 107 -23.88 6.95 -12.93
N GLN A 108 -24.77 7.70 -12.29
CA GLN A 108 -26.04 8.14 -12.89
C GLN A 108 -25.80 9.07 -14.09
N GLY A 109 -24.87 10.02 -13.97
CA GLY A 109 -24.46 10.89 -15.07
C GLY A 109 -23.96 10.10 -16.28
N LEU A 110 -23.08 9.11 -16.05
CA LEU A 110 -22.60 8.23 -17.12
C LEU A 110 -23.71 7.41 -17.79
N ALA A 111 -24.67 6.90 -17.00
CA ALA A 111 -25.80 6.14 -17.54
C ALA A 111 -26.68 7.01 -18.44
N LEU A 112 -26.98 8.24 -18.01
CA LEU A 112 -27.78 9.19 -18.78
C LEU A 112 -27.07 9.68 -20.04
N LEU A 113 -25.76 9.91 -19.96
CA LEU A 113 -24.99 10.33 -21.14
C LEU A 113 -24.99 9.22 -22.21
N ARG A 114 -24.85 7.95 -21.81
CA ARG A 114 -24.99 6.80 -22.72
C ARG A 114 -26.39 6.67 -23.32
N ALA A 115 -27.41 7.07 -22.57
CA ALA A 115 -28.79 7.14 -23.02
C ALA A 115 -29.10 8.42 -23.83
N ASN A 116 -28.07 9.13 -24.31
CA ASN A 116 -28.17 10.36 -25.09
C ASN A 116 -28.97 11.50 -24.39
N ASN A 117 -28.90 11.56 -23.06
CA ASN A 117 -29.52 12.60 -22.24
C ASN A 117 -28.46 13.53 -21.60
N PRO A 118 -27.71 14.33 -22.39
CA PRO A 118 -26.54 15.07 -21.93
C PRO A 118 -26.89 16.16 -20.89
N LYS A 119 -28.04 16.83 -21.02
CA LYS A 119 -28.46 17.88 -20.08
C LYS A 119 -28.71 17.33 -18.68
N LEU A 120 -29.39 16.18 -18.56
CA LEU A 120 -29.59 15.51 -17.27
C LEU A 120 -28.29 14.93 -16.74
N ALA A 121 -27.46 14.35 -17.61
CA ALA A 121 -26.14 13.85 -17.23
C ALA A 121 -25.27 14.96 -16.60
N ALA A 122 -25.29 16.17 -17.19
CA ALA A 122 -24.57 17.33 -16.67
C ALA A 122 -25.00 17.67 -15.23
N ASN A 123 -26.29 17.65 -14.91
CA ASN A 123 -26.77 17.90 -13.55
C ASN A 123 -26.20 16.89 -12.54
N TYR A 124 -26.12 15.61 -12.93
CA TYR A 124 -25.54 14.56 -12.09
C TYR A 124 -24.02 14.67 -11.96
N PHE A 125 -23.31 15.08 -13.02
CA PHE A 125 -21.88 15.34 -12.93
C PHE A 125 -21.59 16.55 -12.02
N ASP A 126 -22.39 17.61 -12.09
CA ASP A 126 -22.25 18.76 -11.18
C ASP A 126 -22.54 18.37 -9.72
N ALA A 127 -23.56 17.54 -9.48
CA ALA A 127 -23.81 16.97 -8.16
C ALA A 127 -22.59 16.16 -7.66
N SER A 128 -22.02 15.28 -8.49
CA SER A 128 -20.83 14.51 -8.11
C SER A 128 -19.63 15.40 -7.75
N ARG A 129 -19.40 16.47 -8.53
CA ARG A 129 -18.33 17.45 -8.33
C ARG A 129 -18.42 18.15 -6.97
N LYS A 130 -19.64 18.47 -6.52
CA LYS A 130 -19.90 19.13 -5.22
C LYS A 130 -19.55 18.23 -4.04
N TYR A 131 -19.77 16.92 -4.17
CA TYR A 131 -19.49 15.95 -3.10
C TYR A 131 -18.04 15.45 -3.07
N TYR A 132 -17.36 15.40 -4.22
CA TYR A 132 -15.96 15.00 -4.26
C TYR A 132 -15.09 15.96 -3.45
N GLN A 133 -14.16 15.42 -2.66
CA GLN A 133 -13.20 16.21 -1.88
C GLN A 133 -11.83 16.26 -2.54
N LYS A 134 -11.38 15.13 -3.11
CA LYS A 134 -10.07 15.05 -3.78
C LYS A 134 -10.11 15.80 -5.11
N ARG A 135 -9.03 16.55 -5.38
CA ARG A 135 -8.91 17.39 -6.59
C ARG A 135 -9.11 16.59 -7.87
N TYR A 136 -8.40 15.47 -8.01
CA TYR A 136 -8.50 14.63 -9.20
C TYR A 136 -9.94 14.14 -9.48
N GLU A 137 -10.77 13.91 -8.44
CA GLU A 137 -12.15 13.48 -8.62
C GLU A 137 -13.07 14.63 -9.05
N LYS A 138 -12.79 15.85 -8.55
CA LYS A 138 -13.44 17.07 -9.05
C LYS A 138 -13.07 17.33 -10.51
N ASP A 139 -11.80 17.16 -10.86
CA ASP A 139 -11.31 17.35 -12.23
C ASP A 139 -11.93 16.34 -13.19
N LYS A 140 -12.03 15.07 -12.78
CA LYS A 140 -12.83 14.07 -13.50
C LYS A 140 -14.25 14.59 -13.77
N ALA A 141 -14.97 15.02 -12.73
CA ALA A 141 -16.35 15.49 -12.89
C ALA A 141 -16.46 16.75 -13.78
N LEU A 142 -15.49 17.67 -13.68
CA LEU A 142 -15.41 18.86 -14.56
C LEU A 142 -15.20 18.48 -16.02
N PHE A 143 -14.35 17.49 -16.31
CA PHE A 143 -14.14 17.03 -17.68
C PHE A 143 -15.40 16.37 -18.26
N TRP A 144 -16.10 15.56 -17.47
CA TRP A 144 -17.39 14.99 -17.91
C TRP A 144 -18.49 16.05 -18.05
N LEU A 145 -18.48 17.11 -17.24
CA LEU A 145 -19.33 18.29 -17.45
C LEU A 145 -19.03 18.94 -18.80
N TYR A 146 -17.76 19.14 -19.15
CA TYR A 146 -17.37 19.61 -20.48
C TYR A 146 -17.91 18.70 -21.59
N LEU A 147 -17.69 17.39 -21.51
CA LEU A 147 -18.18 16.44 -22.53
C LEU A 147 -19.70 16.46 -22.67
N SER A 148 -20.44 16.62 -21.58
CA SER A 148 -21.91 16.64 -21.59
C SER A 148 -22.53 17.98 -22.04
N THR A 149 -21.80 19.09 -21.96
CA THR A 149 -22.35 20.43 -22.22
C THR A 149 -21.66 21.18 -23.35
N HIS A 150 -20.49 20.71 -23.76
CA HIS A 150 -19.52 21.41 -24.61
C HIS A 150 -19.13 22.82 -24.12
N ASN A 151 -19.37 23.13 -22.85
CA ASN A 151 -19.04 24.43 -22.28
C ASN A 151 -17.54 24.50 -21.92
N LYS A 152 -16.78 25.26 -22.72
CA LYS A 152 -15.33 25.45 -22.54
C LYS A 152 -14.92 26.08 -21.20
N THR A 153 -15.86 26.65 -20.44
CA THR A 153 -15.59 27.16 -19.08
C THR A 153 -15.08 26.06 -18.16
N TYR A 154 -15.55 24.82 -18.33
CA TYR A 154 -15.07 23.70 -17.53
C TYR A 154 -13.60 23.33 -17.84
N LEU A 155 -13.16 23.50 -19.09
CA LEU A 155 -11.75 23.35 -19.45
C LEU A 155 -10.90 24.41 -18.74
N LYS A 156 -11.35 25.67 -18.71
CA LYS A 156 -10.66 26.75 -17.97
C LYS A 156 -10.52 26.45 -16.47
N TYR A 157 -11.49 25.74 -15.87
CA TYR A 157 -11.35 25.29 -14.48
C TYR A 157 -10.32 24.16 -14.32
N LEU A 158 -10.21 23.26 -15.31
CA LEU A 158 -9.21 22.18 -15.32
C LEU A 158 -7.79 22.72 -15.46
N GLN A 159 -7.57 23.73 -16.32
CA GLN A 159 -6.25 24.36 -16.46
C GLN A 159 -5.75 25.01 -15.16
N LYS A 160 -6.66 25.43 -14.29
CA LYS A 160 -6.34 26.01 -12.97
C LYS A 160 -6.18 24.96 -11.87
N SER A 161 -6.32 23.67 -12.19
CA SER A 161 -6.14 22.61 -11.20
C SER A 161 -4.66 22.43 -10.86
N TYR A 162 -4.37 22.30 -9.56
CA TYR A 162 -3.02 21.99 -9.08
C TYR A 162 -2.66 20.50 -9.19
N SER A 163 -3.61 19.64 -9.58
CA SER A 163 -3.39 18.21 -9.70
C SER A 163 -3.08 17.86 -11.15
N VAL A 164 -1.85 17.49 -11.46
CA VAL A 164 -1.53 16.90 -12.77
C VAL A 164 -2.18 15.52 -12.86
N ASN A 165 -3.20 15.38 -13.71
CA ASN A 165 -3.92 14.13 -13.96
C ASN A 165 -4.42 14.04 -15.40
N ILE A 166 -4.90 12.87 -15.81
CA ILE A 166 -5.32 12.63 -17.20
C ILE A 166 -6.36 13.64 -17.70
N TYR A 167 -7.27 14.11 -16.85
CA TYR A 167 -8.32 15.05 -17.25
C TYR A 167 -7.79 16.46 -17.46
N THR A 168 -6.81 16.88 -16.65
CA THR A 168 -6.13 18.17 -16.86
C THR A 168 -5.28 18.14 -18.13
N LEU A 169 -4.63 17.02 -18.44
CA LEU A 169 -3.85 16.86 -19.68
C LEU A 169 -4.77 16.88 -20.90
N LEU A 170 -5.86 16.11 -20.88
CA LEU A 170 -6.87 16.12 -21.95
C LEU A 170 -7.53 17.49 -22.13
N ALA A 171 -7.61 18.30 -21.07
CA ALA A 171 -8.13 19.65 -21.17
C ALA A 171 -7.16 20.60 -21.90
N GLU A 172 -5.85 20.44 -21.69
CA GLU A 172 -4.84 21.15 -22.47
C GLU A 172 -4.86 20.70 -23.94
N ASP A 173 -4.93 19.39 -24.19
CA ASP A 173 -5.04 18.83 -25.55
C ASP A 173 -6.25 19.39 -26.30
N ALA A 174 -7.39 19.48 -25.62
CA ALA A 174 -8.64 19.97 -26.22
C ALA A 174 -8.62 21.45 -26.63
N ILE A 175 -7.60 22.21 -26.23
CA ILE A 175 -7.45 23.63 -26.56
C ILE A 175 -6.08 23.98 -27.14
N ASP A 176 -5.28 22.98 -27.53
CA ASP A 176 -3.89 23.13 -27.98
C ASP A 176 -3.05 23.95 -26.98
N GLY A 177 -3.24 23.66 -25.69
CA GLY A 177 -2.62 24.35 -24.57
C GLY A 177 -1.22 23.84 -24.20
N THR A 178 -0.70 24.31 -23.06
CA THR A 178 0.63 23.93 -22.59
C THR A 178 0.54 23.07 -21.34
N TYR A 179 1.25 21.93 -21.33
CA TYR A 179 1.28 21.06 -20.17
C TYR A 179 1.93 21.70 -18.94
N PRO A 180 1.47 21.37 -17.72
CA PRO A 180 2.06 21.88 -16.49
C PRO A 180 3.52 21.44 -16.35
N LYS A 181 4.38 22.36 -15.92
CA LYS A 181 5.80 22.06 -15.65
C LYS A 181 5.91 21.06 -14.49
N THR A 182 6.58 19.93 -14.72
CA THR A 182 6.92 18.99 -13.66
C THR A 182 8.11 19.49 -12.86
N ILE A 183 8.03 19.41 -11.53
CA ILE A 183 9.18 19.64 -10.65
C ILE A 183 9.98 18.34 -10.64
N THR A 184 10.86 18.15 -11.63
CA THR A 184 11.86 17.08 -11.57
C THR A 184 13.02 17.60 -10.74
N GLU A 185 13.02 17.27 -9.45
CA GLU A 185 14.14 17.61 -8.58
C GLU A 185 15.40 16.89 -9.09
N GLN A 186 16.39 17.69 -9.50
CA GLN A 186 17.71 17.16 -9.84
C GLN A 186 18.54 17.07 -8.57
N PHE A 187 18.58 15.88 -7.97
CA PHE A 187 19.46 15.64 -6.83
C PHE A 187 20.92 15.56 -7.29
N ARG A 188 21.80 16.33 -6.64
CA ARG A 188 23.25 16.13 -6.81
C ARG A 188 23.61 14.73 -6.31
N LYS A 189 24.39 13.97 -7.09
CA LYS A 189 24.89 12.65 -6.70
C LYS A 189 25.73 12.79 -5.42
N LYS A 190 25.14 12.44 -4.27
CA LYS A 190 25.84 12.32 -2.99
C LYS A 190 25.86 10.85 -2.60
N HIS A 191 27.05 10.34 -2.29
CA HIS A 191 27.17 9.02 -1.71
C HIS A 191 26.60 9.07 -0.28
N LEU A 192 25.47 8.39 -0.04
CA LEU A 192 24.88 8.28 1.29
C LEU A 192 25.59 7.15 2.04
N THR A 193 26.62 7.49 2.80
CA THR A 193 27.30 6.53 3.69
C THR A 193 26.31 5.99 4.73
N GLY A 194 26.15 4.67 4.81
CA GLY A 194 25.27 4.01 5.78
C GLY A 194 23.83 3.76 5.29
N PHE A 195 23.48 4.14 4.06
CA PHE A 195 22.21 3.77 3.44
C PHE A 195 22.46 2.75 2.33
N ASP A 196 22.16 1.48 2.58
CA ASP A 196 22.23 0.42 1.57
C ASP A 196 20.84 0.22 0.94
N PRO A 197 20.62 0.64 -0.33
CA PRO A 197 19.34 0.48 -0.99
C PRO A 197 18.97 -0.99 -1.27
N LYS A 198 19.89 -1.92 -1.10
CA LYS A 198 19.65 -3.36 -1.21
C LYS A 198 19.41 -4.04 0.13
N ASN A 199 19.70 -3.37 1.24
CA ASN A 199 19.43 -3.88 2.55
C ASN A 199 18.01 -3.45 2.96
N PRO A 200 17.06 -4.39 3.09
CA PRO A 200 15.71 -4.06 3.53
C PRO A 200 15.62 -3.75 5.04
N ILE A 201 16.74 -3.80 5.78
CA ILE A 201 16.84 -3.67 7.25
C ILE A 201 17.74 -2.50 7.64
#